data_AF-A0A5C7GZ08-F1
#
_entry.id   AF-A0A5C7GZ08-F1
#
_cell.length_a   1.000
_cell.length_b   1.000
_cell.length_c   1.000
_cell.angle_alpha   90.00
_cell.angle_beta   90.00
_cell.angle_gamma   90.00
#
_symmetry.space_group_name_H-M   'P 1'
#
loop_
_entity.id
_entity.type
_entity.pdbx_description
1 polymer ?
#
loop_
_entity_poly.entity_id
_entity_poly.type
_entity_poly.pdbx_seq_one_letter_code
_entity_poly.pdbx_strand_id
1 'polypeptide(L)' 'MPFIVSVNFYKYSLEDAFLDNSPLDSWKIPTDVNKGISGALLSSYRILKKKRIKLYWVGPFLFASENKLIPVCSNLSL' A
#
# COMPACT_ATOMS: atom_id res chain seq x y z
N MET A 1 1.69 15.72 5.57
CA MET A 1 2.54 14.55 5.89
C MET A 1 1.80 13.30 5.42
N PRO A 2 2.36 12.44 4.56
CA PRO A 2 1.75 11.17 4.20
C PRO A 2 1.86 10.20 5.39
N PHE A 3 0.76 9.51 5.72
CA PHE A 3 0.77 8.44 6.71
C PHE A 3 1.11 7.12 6.02
N ILE A 4 2.12 6.41 6.53
CA ILE A 4 2.43 5.06 6.08
C ILE A 4 1.55 4.11 6.89
N VAL A 5 0.54 3.52 6.27
CA VAL A 5 -0.20 2.41 6.86
C VAL A 5 0.57 1.14 6.54
N SER A 6 1.26 0.58 7.53
CA SER A 6 1.85 -0.77 7.40
C SER A 6 0.75 -1.79 7.66
N VAL A 7 0.14 -2.29 6.59
CA VAL A 7 -0.82 -3.40 6.68
C VAL A 7 -0.03 -4.70 6.72
N ASN A 8 -0.09 -5.42 7.85
CA ASN A 8 0.42 -6.79 7.92
C ASN A 8 -0.57 -7.71 7.22
N PHE A 9 -0.31 -8.07 5.96
CA PHE A 9 -1.10 -9.05 5.24
C PHE A 9 -0.77 -10.47 5.72
N TYR A 10 -1.72 -11.12 6.39
CA TYR A 10 -1.73 -12.57 6.57
C TYR A 10 -2.78 -13.15 5.60
N LYS A 11 -2.40 -13.44 4.34
CA LYS A 11 -3.34 -14.01 3.36
C LYS A 11 -2.79 -15.28 2.72
N TYR A 12 -3.61 -16.33 2.76
CA TYR A 12 -3.47 -17.53 1.95
C TYR A 12 -3.87 -17.18 0.51
N SER A 13 -2.86 -17.04 -0.36
CA SER A 13 -2.89 -17.04 -1.83
C SER A 13 -4.04 -16.25 -2.50
N LEU A 14 -3.88 -14.94 -2.62
CA LEU A 14 -4.24 -14.22 -3.85
C LEU A 14 -2.94 -13.60 -4.37
N GLU A 15 -2.67 -13.71 -5.66
CA GLU A 15 -1.37 -13.30 -6.26
C GLU A 15 -1.11 -11.79 -6.15
N ASP A 16 -2.15 -11.01 -5.89
CA ASP A 16 -2.10 -9.56 -5.77
C ASP A 16 -2.55 -9.06 -4.38
N ALA A 17 -1.92 -7.97 -3.93
CA ALA A 17 -2.32 -7.19 -2.78
C ALA A 17 -3.01 -5.88 -3.23
N PHE A 18 -4.05 -5.50 -2.50
CA PHE A 18 -4.87 -4.33 -2.80
C PHE A 18 -4.95 -3.41 -1.57
N LEU A 19 -5.17 -2.13 -1.84
CA LEU A 19 -5.47 -1.10 -0.88
C LEU A 19 -6.86 -1.39 -0.28
N ASP A 20 -6.95 -1.41 1.04
CA ASP A 20 -8.22 -1.60 1.76
C ASP A 20 -8.82 -0.23 2.15
N ASN A 21 -9.55 -0.15 3.24
CA ASN A 21 -10.12 1.07 3.77
C ASN A 21 -9.11 1.87 4.62
N SER A 22 -9.23 3.20 4.55
CA SER A 22 -8.43 4.07 5.40
C SER A 22 -8.99 4.11 6.82
N PRO A 23 -8.12 4.03 7.86
CA PRO A 23 -8.54 4.23 9.24
C PRO A 23 -8.78 5.72 9.58
N LEU A 24 -8.43 6.65 8.68
CA LEU A 24 -8.51 8.09 8.91
C LEU A 24 -9.64 8.71 8.11
N ASP A 25 -10.49 9.48 8.79
CA ASP A 25 -11.66 10.05 8.13
C ASP A 25 -11.32 11.08 7.04
N SER A 26 -10.20 11.78 7.19
CA SER A 26 -9.75 12.83 6.27
C SER A 26 -8.91 12.34 5.09
N TRP A 27 -8.52 11.06 5.06
CA TRP A 27 -7.65 10.46 4.05
C TRP A 27 -8.28 9.19 3.47
N LYS A 28 -9.45 9.30 2.85
CA LYS A 28 -10.24 8.16 2.34
C LYS A 28 -10.10 7.90 0.84
N ILE A 29 -9.50 8.80 0.07
CA ILE A 29 -9.41 8.63 -1.38
C ILE A 29 -8.30 7.62 -1.69
N PRO A 30 -8.61 6.41 -2.19
CA PRO A 30 -7.56 5.46 -2.55
C PRO A 30 -6.73 6.01 -3.72
N THR A 31 -5.43 5.73 -3.74
CA THR A 31 -4.56 6.07 -4.89
C THR A 31 -3.96 4.80 -5.48
N ASP A 32 -3.69 4.80 -6.79
CA ASP A 32 -3.06 3.65 -7.44
C ASP A 32 -1.53 3.66 -7.38
N VAL A 33 -0.95 4.41 -6.42
CA VAL A 33 0.49 4.35 -6.17
C VAL A 33 0.85 2.95 -5.67
N ASN A 34 1.92 2.37 -6.24
CA ASN A 34 2.33 0.98 -6.00
C ASN A 34 1.25 -0.05 -6.32
N LYS A 35 0.35 0.25 -7.28
CA LYS A 35 -0.76 -0.62 -7.69
C LYS A 35 -1.74 -0.92 -6.56
N GLY A 36 -1.97 0.05 -5.68
CA GLY A 36 -2.94 -0.12 -4.59
C GLY A 36 -4.36 -0.43 -5.07
N ILE A 37 -4.79 0.14 -6.20
CA ILE A 37 -6.12 -0.10 -6.77
C ILE A 37 -6.06 -1.23 -7.81
N SER A 38 -5.06 -1.20 -8.69
CA SER A 38 -4.91 -2.15 -9.79
C SER A 38 -4.38 -3.53 -9.38
N GLY A 39 -3.79 -3.66 -8.19
CA GLY A 39 -3.25 -4.92 -7.65
C GLY A 39 -1.72 -4.98 -7.71
N ALA A 40 -1.09 -5.05 -6.54
CA ALA A 40 0.35 -5.19 -6.40
C ALA A 40 0.75 -6.68 -6.36
N LEU A 41 1.45 -7.12 -7.41
CA LEU A 41 1.90 -8.50 -7.55
C LEU A 41 2.83 -8.93 -6.39
N LEU A 42 2.48 -10.02 -5.73
CA LEU A 42 3.24 -10.66 -4.66
C LEU A 42 4.31 -11.60 -5.23
N SER A 43 5.30 -11.02 -5.92
CA SER A 43 6.31 -11.77 -6.68
C SER A 43 7.43 -12.38 -5.82
N SER A 44 7.78 -11.77 -4.69
CA SER A 44 8.90 -12.18 -3.83
C SER A 44 8.45 -12.51 -2.41
N TYR A 45 8.94 -13.62 -1.88
CA TYR A 45 8.63 -14.06 -0.52
C TYR A 45 9.81 -14.67 0.21
N ARG A 46 9.77 -14.58 1.55
CA ARG A 46 10.64 -15.32 2.47
C ARG A 46 9.83 -16.34 3.25
N ILE A 47 10.34 -17.56 3.36
CA ILE A 47 9.71 -18.60 4.19
C ILE A 47 10.19 -18.46 5.65
N LEU A 48 9.26 -18.25 6.56
CA LEU A 48 9.49 -18.33 8.01
C LEU A 48 9.35 -19.79 8.45
N LYS A 49 10.44 -20.56 8.32
CA LYS A 49 10.49 -22.03 8.50
C LYS A 49 9.77 -22.53 9.75
N LYS A 50 9.99 -21.88 10.90
CA LYS A 50 9.42 -22.28 12.21
C LYS A 50 7.88 -22.32 12.23
N LYS A 51 7.23 -21.46 11.44
CA LYS A 51 5.76 -21.35 11.40
C LYS A 51 5.17 -21.80 10.05
N ARG A 52 6.01 -22.22 9.09
CA ARG A 52 5.61 -22.56 7.71
C ARG A 52 4.79 -21.44 7.02
N ILE A 53 5.10 -20.18 7.34
CA ILE A 53 4.43 -18.99 6.76
C ILE A 53 5.30 -18.43 5.63
N LYS A 54 4.66 -18.00 4.53
CA LYS A 54 5.29 -17.17 3.49
C LYS A 54 5.07 -15.70 3.82
N LEU A 55 6.15 -14.93 3.94
CA LEU A 55 6.13 -13.49 4.12
C LEU A 55 6.42 -12.82 2.78
N TYR A 56 5.50 -11.99 2.30
CA TYR A 56 5.62 -11.25 1.05
C TYR A 56 5.97 -9.78 1.33
N TRP A 57 6.58 -9.12 0.34
CA TRP A 57 6.95 -7.71 0.42
C TRP A 57 6.31 -6.94 -0.73
N VAL A 58 5.72 -5.79 -0.41
CA VAL A 58 5.19 -4.82 -1.39
C VAL A 58 5.55 -3.40 -0.94
N GLY A 59 5.56 -2.47 -1.89
CA GLY A 59 5.70 -1.04 -1.58
C GLY A 59 4.53 -0.52 -0.75
N PRO A 60 4.67 0.65 -0.10
CA PRO A 60 3.61 1.23 0.71
C PRO A 60 2.41 1.65 -0.14
N PHE A 61 1.23 1.48 0.44
CA PHE A 61 -0.05 1.88 -0.12
C PHE A 61 -0.45 3.26 0.42
N LEU A 62 -1.02 4.10 -0.45
CA LEU A 62 -1.30 5.51 -0.14
C LEU A 62 -2.77 5.85 -0.35
N PHE A 63 -3.32 6.56 0.62
CA PHE A 63 -4.55 7.33 0.45
C PHE A 63 -4.23 8.79 0.18
N ALA A 64 -5.18 9.51 -0.39
CA ALA A 64 -5.22 10.95 -0.52
C ALA A 64 -6.38 11.51 0.32
N SER A 65 -6.24 12.80 0.67
CA SER A 65 -7.31 13.57 1.30
C SER A 65 -8.15 14.26 0.23
N GLU A 66 -9.46 14.42 0.47
CA GLU A 66 -10.36 15.21 -0.37
C GLU A 66 -9.85 16.64 -0.60
N ASN A 67 -9.13 17.19 0.38
CA ASN A 67 -8.59 18.54 0.31
C ASN A 67 -7.28 18.63 -0.51
N LYS A 68 -6.86 17.55 -1.18
CA LYS A 68 -5.64 17.54 -2.01
C LYS A 68 -5.96 17.64 -3.49
N LEU A 69 -6.45 18.81 -3.92
CA LEU A 69 -6.14 19.37 -5.25
C LEU A 69 -4.85 20.19 -5.16
N ILE A 70 -3.78 19.61 -4.61
CA ILE A 70 -2.45 20.20 -4.70
C ILE A 70 -1.64 19.26 -5.58
N PRO A 71 -1.21 19.68 -6.78
CA PRO A 71 -0.33 18.89 -7.61
C PRO A 71 1.00 18.79 -6.85
N VAL A 72 1.23 17.67 -6.15
CA VAL A 72 2.56 17.35 -5.63
C VAL A 72 3.35 16.75 -6.80
N CYS A 73 3.54 17.60 -7.81
CA CYS A 73 4.55 17.52 -8.86
C CYS A 73 4.92 18.97 -9.23
N SER A 74 5.26 19.76 -8.21
CA SER A 74 6.07 20.96 -8.37
C SER A 74 6.89 21.07 -7.10
N ASN A 75 8.21 21.03 -7.26
CA ASN A 75 9.26 21.13 -6.23
C ASN A 75 9.87 19.79 -5.78
N LEU A 76 10.43 19.06 -6.74
CA LEU A 76 11.72 18.37 -6.56
C LEU A 76 12.68 18.91 -7.62
N SER A 77 13.09 20.16 -7.43
CA SER A 77 14.29 20.74 -8.03
C SER A 77 14.93 21.63 -6.96
N LEU A 78 15.88 21.05 -6.23
CA LEU A 78 17.13 21.64 -5.75
C LEU A 78 18.01 20.49 -5.27
#